data_AF-A0A829HN39-F1
#
_entry.id   AF-A0A829HN39-F1
#
_cell.length_a   1.000
_cell.length_b   1.000
_cell.length_c   1.000
_cell.angle_alpha   90.00
_cell.angle_beta   90.00
_cell.angle_gamma   90.00
#
_symmetry.space_group_name_H-M   'P 1'
#
loop_
_entity.id
_entity.type
_entity.pdbx_description
1 polymer ?
#
loop_
_entity_poly.entity_id
_entity_poly.type
_entity_poly.pdbx_seq_one_letter_code
_entity_poly.pdbx_strand_id
1 'polypeptide(L)'
;MAPSPPTSNVEVTSHDKTTTAIVNSWGHPAAVQLEDVLHRSGAQIAAGVMEVYNYARIVALARHNQWHYQVCGTWLEEEPGPAHVEALRLSF
;
A
#
# COMPACT_ATOMS: atom_id res chain seq x y z
N MET A 1 -12.29 -8.94 -23.70
CA MET A 1 -10.86 -9.13 -23.38
C MET A 1 -10.75 -9.02 -21.87
N ALA A 2 -10.14 -9.99 -21.17
CA ALA A 2 -9.98 -9.90 -19.72
C ALA A 2 -8.99 -8.76 -19.37
N PRO A 3 -9.18 -8.05 -18.25
CA PRO A 3 -8.24 -7.01 -17.83
C PRO A 3 -6.87 -7.61 -17.49
N SER A 4 -5.79 -6.88 -17.81
CA SER A 4 -4.44 -7.26 -17.42
C SER A 4 -4.24 -7.07 -15.91
N PRO A 5 -3.40 -7.90 -15.26
CA PRO A 5 -3.08 -7.71 -13.85
C PRO A 5 -2.36 -6.37 -13.62
N PRO A 6 -2.51 -5.77 -12.42
CA PRO A 6 -1.78 -4.56 -12.07
C PRO A 6 -0.28 -4.85 -12.02
N THR A 7 0.53 -4.03 -12.70
CA THR A 7 2.00 -4.14 -12.74
C THR A 7 2.70 -2.89 -12.23
N SER A 8 1.98 -1.79 -12.09
CA SER A 8 2.51 -0.53 -11.55
C SER A 8 2.79 -0.67 -10.05
N ASN A 9 3.85 -0.01 -9.60
CA ASN A 9 4.09 0.18 -8.17
C ASN A 9 2.94 0.96 -7.51
N VAL A 10 2.84 0.80 -6.20
CA VAL A 10 1.99 1.60 -5.32
C VAL A 10 2.88 2.48 -4.47
N GLU A 11 2.56 3.76 -4.44
CA GLU A 11 3.23 4.78 -3.65
C GLU A 11 2.23 5.32 -2.63
N VAL A 12 2.64 5.35 -1.36
CA VAL A 12 1.87 5.94 -0.27
C VAL A 12 2.79 6.88 0.49
N THR A 13 2.29 8.08 0.76
CA THR A 13 2.99 9.10 1.54
C THR A 13 2.25 9.30 2.85
N SER A 14 3.00 9.42 3.95
CA SER A 14 2.44 9.75 5.26
C SER A 14 1.72 11.10 5.23
N HIS A 15 0.76 11.29 6.13
CA HIS A 15 -0.02 12.53 6.20
C HIS A 15 0.87 13.77 6.45
N ASP A 16 1.92 13.64 7.27
CA ASP A 16 2.91 14.69 7.52
C ASP A 16 3.91 14.90 6.37
N LYS A 17 3.81 14.09 5.31
CA LYS A 17 4.67 14.09 4.11
C LYS A 17 6.14 13.81 4.38
N THR A 18 6.48 13.25 5.53
CA THR A 18 7.87 12.96 5.90
C THR A 18 8.35 11.58 5.45
N THR A 19 7.43 10.66 5.13
CA THR A 19 7.77 9.29 4.75
C THR A 19 6.94 8.87 3.54
N THR A 20 7.59 8.47 2.47
CA THR A 20 6.94 7.84 1.30
C THR A 20 7.45 6.41 1.15
N ALA A 21 6.54 5.44 1.10
CA ALA A 21 6.87 4.05 0.83
C ALA A 21 6.36 3.64 -0.55
N ILE A 22 7.20 2.91 -1.27
CA ILE A 22 6.91 2.38 -2.59
C ILE A 22 6.98 0.86 -2.51
N VAL A 23 5.91 0.19 -2.93
CA VAL A 23 5.85 -1.27 -3.05
C VAL A 23 5.54 -1.65 -4.49
N ASN A 24 5.97 -2.84 -4.90
CA ASN A 24 5.57 -3.38 -6.20
C ASN A 24 4.09 -3.83 -6.18
N SER A 25 3.60 -4.32 -7.32
CA SER A 25 2.20 -4.78 -7.46
C SER A 25 1.80 -5.95 -6.55
N TRP A 26 2.77 -6.62 -5.93
CA TRP A 26 2.58 -7.73 -4.98
C TRP A 26 2.73 -7.29 -3.52
N GLY A 27 2.90 -5.98 -3.27
CA GLY A 27 3.06 -5.44 -1.93
C GLY A 27 4.44 -5.67 -1.33
N HIS A 28 5.44 -6.08 -2.12
CA HIS A 28 6.82 -6.18 -1.65
C HIS A 28 7.50 -4.80 -1.64
N PRO A 29 8.28 -4.47 -0.61
CA PRO A 29 9.05 -3.24 -0.55
C PRO A 29 9.93 -3.04 -1.80
N ALA A 30 9.85 -1.85 -2.39
CA ALA A 30 10.68 -1.45 -3.53
C ALA A 30 11.58 -0.27 -3.19
N ALA A 31 11.06 0.75 -2.52
CA ALA A 31 11.84 1.91 -2.07
C ALA A 31 11.16 2.64 -0.92
N VAL A 32 11.94 3.42 -0.18
CA VAL A 32 11.45 4.36 0.83
C VAL A 32 12.16 5.69 0.62
N GLN A 33 11.41 6.79 0.74
CA GLN A 33 11.93 8.15 0.74
C GLN A 33 11.58 8.78 2.09
N LEU A 34 12.55 9.48 2.66
CA LEU A 34 12.41 10.14 3.96
C LEU A 34 12.80 11.60 3.82
N GLU A 35 11.93 12.46 4.32
CA GLU A 35 12.14 13.89 4.49
C GLU A 35 12.27 14.20 5.98
N ASP A 36 12.97 15.28 6.31
CA ASP A 36 13.11 15.79 7.68
C ASP A 36 13.58 14.74 8.74
N VAL A 37 14.59 13.95 8.38
CA VAL A 37 15.09 12.86 9.24
C VAL A 37 15.94 13.33 10.42
N LEU A 38 16.51 14.54 10.35
CA LEU A 38 17.51 15.02 11.33
C LEU A 38 16.91 15.27 12.72
N HIS A 39 15.60 15.49 12.80
CA HIS A 39 14.88 15.77 14.04
C HIS A 39 14.17 14.53 14.63
N ARG A 40 14.33 13.36 14.00
CA ARG A 40 13.64 12.13 14.38
C ARG A 40 14.62 11.13 14.97
N SER A 41 14.21 10.46 16.03
CA SER A 41 14.92 9.28 16.53
C SER A 41 14.78 8.12 15.55
N GLY A 42 15.74 7.19 15.56
CA GLY A 42 15.67 5.98 14.73
C GLY A 42 14.38 5.17 14.94
N ALA A 43 13.85 5.16 16.17
CA ALA A 43 12.57 4.51 16.48
C ALA A 43 11.37 5.22 15.80
N GLN A 44 11.35 6.56 15.79
CA GLN A 44 10.30 7.32 15.12
C GLN A 44 10.36 7.16 13.60
N ILE A 45 11.56 7.05 13.02
CA ILE A 45 11.74 6.76 11.60
C ILE A 45 11.22 5.34 11.30
N ALA A 46 11.66 4.33 12.05
CA ALA A 46 11.26 2.95 11.85
C ALA A 46 9.73 2.77 11.96
N ALA A 47 9.10 3.37 12.96
CA ALA A 47 7.65 3.32 13.14
C ALA A 47 6.91 3.90 11.93
N GLY A 48 7.28 5.10 11.48
CA GLY A 48 6.64 5.73 10.32
C GLY A 48 6.89 4.95 9.02
N VAL A 49 8.10 4.42 8.82
CA VAL A 49 8.41 3.58 7.65
C VAL A 49 7.56 2.31 7.64
N MET A 50 7.48 1.60 8.77
CA MET A 50 6.69 0.38 8.87
C MET A 50 5.20 0.63 8.63
N GLU A 51 4.67 1.72 9.20
CA GLU A 51 3.28 2.13 9.03
C GLU A 51 2.96 2.38 7.56
N VAL A 52 3.72 3.24 6.89
CA VAL A 52 3.47 3.61 5.48
C VAL A 52 3.68 2.41 4.55
N TYR A 53 4.66 1.54 4.81
CA TYR A 53 4.82 0.28 4.06
C TYR A 53 3.63 -0.65 4.21
N ASN A 54 3.08 -0.77 5.42
CA ASN A 54 1.92 -1.62 5.66
C ASN A 54 0.72 -1.11 4.86
N TYR A 55 0.49 0.20 4.84
CA TYR A 55 -0.56 0.80 4.02
C TYR A 55 -0.35 0.60 2.53
N ALA A 56 0.86 0.85 2.02
CA ALA A 56 1.20 0.63 0.61
C ALA A 56 0.97 -0.83 0.19
N ARG A 57 1.36 -1.79 1.06
CA ARG A 57 1.11 -3.22 0.85
C ARG A 57 -0.38 -3.53 0.76
N ILE A 58 -1.20 -3.05 1.70
CA ILE A 58 -2.65 -3.30 1.69
C ILE A 58 -3.27 -2.76 0.40
N VAL A 59 -2.87 -1.56 -0.05
CA VAL A 59 -3.37 -0.98 -1.31
C VAL A 59 -2.95 -1.83 -2.53
N ALA A 60 -1.72 -2.31 -2.59
CA ALA A 60 -1.25 -3.17 -3.68
C ALA A 60 -2.04 -4.48 -3.77
N LEU A 61 -2.22 -5.13 -2.63
CA LEU A 61 -2.98 -6.38 -2.52
C LEU A 61 -4.47 -6.18 -2.83
N ALA A 62 -5.07 -5.06 -2.40
CA ALA A 62 -6.44 -4.70 -2.75
C ALA A 62 -6.63 -4.52 -4.26
N ARG A 63 -5.68 -3.87 -4.94
CA ARG A 63 -5.70 -3.74 -6.42
C ARG A 63 -5.61 -5.10 -7.10
N HIS A 64 -4.80 -6.01 -6.55
CA HIS A 64 -4.67 -7.36 -7.06
C HIS A 64 -5.97 -8.16 -6.88
N ASN A 65 -6.60 -8.08 -5.70
CA ASN A 65 -7.86 -8.76 -5.42
C ASN A 65 -9.02 -8.18 -6.24
N GLN A 66 -9.01 -6.87 -6.51
CA GLN A 66 -9.97 -6.23 -7.42
C GLN A 66 -9.83 -6.77 -8.85
N TRP A 67 -8.60 -6.94 -9.35
CA TRP A 67 -8.36 -7.58 -10.63
C TRP A 67 -8.84 -9.04 -10.64
N HIS A 68 -8.54 -9.81 -9.59
CA HIS A 68 -9.02 -11.19 -9.45
C HIS A 68 -10.56 -11.25 -9.53
N TYR A 69 -11.26 -10.36 -8.83
CA TYR A 69 -12.73 -10.26 -8.91
C TYR A 69 -13.23 -9.96 -10.33
N GLN A 70 -12.57 -9.07 -11.07
CA GLN A 70 -12.95 -8.75 -12.44
C GLN A 70 -12.78 -9.94 -13.41
N VAL A 71 -11.82 -10.83 -13.13
CA VAL A 71 -11.53 -12.00 -13.98
C VAL A 71 -12.37 -13.21 -13.58
N CYS A 72 -12.50 -13.47 -12.28
CA CYS A 72 -13.06 -14.70 -11.73
C CYS A 72 -14.47 -14.54 -11.14
N GLY A 73 -14.91 -13.30 -10.85
CA GLY A 73 -16.21 -13.02 -10.22
C GLY A 73 -16.25 -13.27 -8.70
N THR A 74 -15.10 -13.55 -8.08
CA THR A 74 -14.97 -13.86 -6.64
C THR A 74 -13.86 -13.03 -6.00
N TRP A 75 -13.94 -12.80 -4.70
CA TRP A 75 -12.86 -12.19 -3.91
C TRP A 75 -12.05 -13.29 -3.24
N LEU A 76 -10.74 -13.11 -3.13
CA LEU A 76 -9.91 -13.91 -2.22
C LEU A 76 -10.15 -13.42 -0.79
N GLU A 77 -10.40 -14.35 0.14
CA GLU A 77 -10.74 -14.05 1.54
C GLU A 77 -9.50 -13.59 2.32
N GLU A 78 -8.34 -14.10 1.96
CA GLU A 78 -7.04 -13.80 2.55
C GLU A 78 -6.48 -12.43 2.12
N GLU A 79 -7.05 -11.81 1.08
CA GLU A 79 -6.60 -10.53 0.54
C GLU A 79 -7.56 -9.38 0.87
N PRO A 80 -7.08 -8.12 0.94
CA PRO A 80 -7.93 -6.97 1.22
C PRO A 80 -9.08 -6.83 0.20
N GLY A 81 -10.31 -7.12 0.64
CA GLY A 81 -11.53 -6.86 -0.11
C GLY A 81 -12.06 -5.41 -0.02
N PRO A 82 -13.26 -5.14 -0.56
CA PRO A 82 -13.85 -3.79 -0.64
C PRO A 82 -13.95 -3.05 0.71
N ALA A 83 -14.26 -3.77 1.79
CA ALA A 83 -14.36 -3.19 3.13
C ALA A 83 -13.02 -2.60 3.62
N HIS A 84 -11.88 -3.22 3.25
CA HIS A 84 -10.56 -2.73 3.62
C HIS A 84 -10.17 -1.49 2.83
N VAL A 85 -10.57 -1.41 1.56
CA VAL A 85 -10.34 -0.22 0.70
C VAL A 85 -11.11 0.99 1.22
N GLU A 86 -12.36 0.79 1.66
CA GLU A 86 -13.16 1.87 2.23
C GLU A 86 -12.63 2.32 3.60
N ALA A 87 -12.15 1.40 4.44
CA ALA A 87 -11.49 1.76 5.70
C ALA A 87 -10.21 2.59 5.47
N LEU A 88 -9.43 2.24 4.44
CA LEU A 88 -8.26 3.02 4.03
C LEU A 88 -8.64 4.43 3.59
N ARG A 89 -9.69 4.61 2.77
CA ARG A 89 -10.15 5.94 2.33
C ARG A 89 -10.51 6.91 3.46
N LEU A 90 -10.95 6.41 4.61
CA LEU A 90 -11.33 7.23 5.77
C LEU A 90 -10.14 7.56 6.68
N SER A 91 -8.98 6.93 6.45
CA SER A 91 -7.81 7.00 7.33
C SER A 91 -6.72 7.95 6.82
N PHE A 92 -6.90 8.55 5.64
CA PHE A 92 -5.95 9.47 4.98
C PHE A 92 -6.61 10.75 4.50
#